data_AF-A0A096AA42-F1
#
_entry.id   AF-A0A096AA42-F1
#
_cell.length_a   1.000
_cell.length_b   1.000
_cell.length_c   1.000
_cell.angle_alpha   90.00
_cell.angle_beta   90.00
_cell.angle_gamma   90.00
#
_symmetry.space_group_name_H-M   'P 1'
#
loop_
_entity.id
_entity.type
_entity.pdbx_description
1 polymer ?
#
loop_
_entity_poly.entity_id
_entity_poly.type
_entity_poly.pdbx_seq_one_letter_code
_entity_poly.pdbx_strand_id
1 'polypeptide(L)'
;MKRYRPKITNALINILKTYSNHSAKGLLTPLDGGSNLMAGIYHAMSQADKDGYVYVTVSWENQIKQSPDSFDAMLKTEITNIAKKQNWKDIDEKRYGELQTNKIGDFNDLLTQIAKRSNDPRWLCFHADKATYQNLKFIFYQKRDKDDTDKAIYRLCCIGLVEDVTIDYLSETYELKIRNRSDQEFQQCMLDFFKKYYSSEQAEKKVAEIDNQKGRNYLDKCLGYLTAFVYTNLEKKRYRAIDDMRIACEDSITERYKSGNDDWLKEFIHLYFNSKYARKGYKFGDRHYSLMEDTDEQGLDGFEVVEKYIRAMTEDGSGSEVDNVKHLYGATLLCLRAHPENAALQLLLTYCITFLGAGNNETLKTTAYNSYIEGFMSLYETMGYDMWNVLEVFNEKLCAKVHDAYIQEEILNKGKDAIMLFIHEENFNKITKKYLNK
;
A
#
# COMPACT_ATOMS: atom_id res chain seq x y z
N MET A 1 -11.05 19.46 53.82
CA MET A 1 -11.80 20.41 52.95
C MET A 1 -10.78 21.37 52.34
N LYS A 2 -10.39 21.34 51.04
CA LYS A 2 -11.16 21.58 49.80
C LYS A 2 -12.15 22.75 50.03
N ARG A 3 -12.08 23.93 49.39
CA ARG A 3 -11.73 24.38 48.02
C ARG A 3 -11.44 25.91 48.10
N TYR A 4 -10.84 26.64 47.14
CA TYR A 4 -11.14 26.67 45.70
C TYR A 4 -10.00 27.31 44.88
N ARG A 5 -9.76 26.72 43.70
CA ARG A 5 -8.76 27.04 42.67
C ARG A 5 -9.10 28.34 41.90
N PRO A 6 -8.11 29.16 41.46
CA PRO A 6 -8.26 29.99 40.28
C PRO A 6 -8.19 29.05 39.06
N LYS A 7 -9.35 28.64 38.57
CA LYS A 7 -9.51 27.62 37.52
C LYS A 7 -9.32 28.25 36.15
N ILE A 8 -8.45 27.66 35.32
CA ILE A 8 -8.55 27.40 33.87
C ILE A 8 -8.83 28.61 32.94
N THR A 9 -9.79 29.46 33.27
CA THR A 9 -10.25 30.61 32.51
C THR A 9 -9.15 31.63 32.23
N ASN A 10 -8.28 31.94 33.20
CA ASN A 10 -7.17 32.88 32.97
C ASN A 10 -6.09 32.30 32.04
N ALA A 11 -5.85 30.98 32.10
CA ALA A 11 -4.94 30.32 31.17
C ALA A 11 -5.53 30.31 29.75
N LEU A 12 -6.82 30.03 29.62
CA LEU A 12 -7.55 30.09 28.36
C LEU A 12 -7.58 31.50 27.77
N ILE A 13 -7.78 32.54 28.59
CA ILE A 13 -7.75 33.94 28.14
C ILE A 13 -6.35 34.31 27.61
N ASN A 14 -5.29 33.90 28.29
CA ASN A 14 -3.92 34.15 27.83
C ASN A 14 -3.60 33.38 26.54
N ILE A 15 -4.08 32.15 26.40
CA ILE A 15 -3.95 31.36 25.17
C ILE A 15 -4.75 31.99 24.03
N LEU A 16 -5.97 32.47 24.27
CA LEU A 16 -6.80 33.09 23.23
C LEU A 16 -6.23 34.43 22.75
N LYS A 17 -5.51 35.17 23.61
CA LYS A 17 -4.82 36.41 23.24
C LYS A 17 -3.63 36.19 22.29
N THR A 18 -3.09 34.98 22.17
CA THR A 18 -1.99 34.70 21.23
C THR A 18 -2.46 34.39 19.81
N TYR A 19 -3.77 34.27 19.56
CA TYR A 19 -4.32 34.05 18.22
C TYR A 19 -4.76 35.38 17.59
N SER A 20 -4.39 35.58 16.32
CA SER A 20 -4.72 36.78 15.55
C SER A 20 -6.16 36.80 15.00
N ASN A 21 -6.86 35.65 15.00
CA ASN A 21 -8.23 35.53 14.51
C ASN A 21 -9.07 34.60 15.42
N HIS A 22 -10.12 35.15 16.02
CA HIS A 22 -10.97 34.48 17.01
C HIS A 22 -12.26 33.87 16.45
N SER A 23 -12.42 33.82 15.12
CA SER A 23 -13.59 33.17 14.50
C SER A 23 -13.59 31.66 14.73
N ALA A 24 -14.77 31.02 14.76
CA ALA A 24 -14.90 29.57 14.89
C ALA A 24 -14.11 28.80 13.82
N LYS A 25 -14.01 29.37 12.61
CA LYS A 25 -13.17 28.86 11.52
C LYS A 25 -11.67 28.95 11.85
N GLY A 26 -11.22 30.07 12.43
CA GLY A 26 -9.82 30.26 12.84
C GLY A 26 -9.41 29.38 14.02
N LEU A 27 -10.32 29.09 14.95
CA LEU A 27 -10.07 28.25 16.13
C LEU A 27 -10.15 26.74 15.86
N LEU A 28 -10.83 26.33 14.78
CA LEU A 28 -10.95 24.94 14.32
C LEU A 28 -9.88 24.54 13.28
N THR A 29 -9.03 25.48 12.87
CA THR A 29 -7.89 25.16 12.01
C THR A 29 -6.84 24.44 12.88
N PRO A 30 -6.42 23.21 12.53
CA PRO A 30 -5.40 22.51 13.31
C PRO A 30 -4.13 23.36 13.38
N LEU A 31 -3.49 23.39 14.56
CA LEU A 31 -2.09 23.80 14.66
C LEU A 31 -1.26 22.70 13.99
N ASP A 32 -1.11 22.80 12.67
CA ASP A 32 -0.10 22.02 11.96
C ASP A 32 1.25 22.31 12.61
N GLY A 33 2.04 21.24 12.83
CA GLY A 33 3.38 21.32 13.39
C GLY A 33 4.15 22.48 12.76
N GLY A 34 4.84 23.25 13.61
CA GLY A 34 5.39 24.57 13.32
C GLY A 34 5.72 24.81 11.86
N SER A 35 5.13 25.88 11.31
CA SER A 35 5.45 26.47 10.02
C SER A 35 6.96 26.45 9.76
N ASN A 36 7.42 25.45 9.01
CA ASN A 36 8.65 25.53 8.24
C ASN A 36 8.31 25.93 6.80
N LEU A 37 7.31 26.81 6.59
CA LEU A 37 7.15 27.51 5.31
C LEU A 37 8.42 28.30 4.93
N MET A 38 9.26 28.60 5.92
CA MET A 38 10.53 29.32 5.78
C MET A 38 11.76 28.40 5.60
N ALA A 39 11.60 27.09 5.43
CA ALA A 39 12.72 26.17 5.27
C ALA A 39 12.50 25.17 4.12
N GLY A 40 13.59 24.76 3.45
CA GLY A 40 13.57 23.73 2.40
C GLY A 40 12.88 24.19 1.11
N ILE A 41 12.07 23.31 0.50
CA ILE A 41 11.55 23.49 -0.86
C ILE A 41 10.58 24.68 -1.00
N TYR A 42 9.83 25.03 0.06
CA TYR A 42 8.93 26.18 0.05
C TYR A 42 9.67 27.51 0.06
N HIS A 43 10.77 27.58 0.82
CA HIS A 43 11.67 28.71 0.75
C HIS A 43 12.29 28.82 -0.65
N ALA A 44 12.75 27.71 -1.22
CA ALA A 44 13.28 27.69 -2.58
C ALA A 44 12.24 28.20 -3.60
N MET A 45 11.01 27.69 -3.56
CA MET A 45 9.90 28.13 -4.42
C MET A 45 9.57 29.62 -4.26
N SER A 46 9.72 30.20 -3.05
CA SER A 46 9.53 31.63 -2.82
C SER A 46 10.55 32.51 -3.54
N GLN A 47 11.71 31.95 -3.91
CA GLN A 47 12.81 32.61 -4.62
C GLN A 47 12.78 32.35 -6.13
N ALA A 48 11.64 31.89 -6.67
CA ALA A 48 11.47 31.67 -8.10
C ALA A 48 11.74 32.94 -8.90
N ASP A 49 12.42 32.78 -10.03
CA ASP A 49 12.65 33.85 -10.98
C ASP A 49 11.35 34.31 -11.66
N LYS A 50 11.47 35.30 -12.55
CA LYS A 50 10.32 35.88 -13.26
C LYS A 50 9.55 34.86 -14.11
N ASP A 51 10.20 33.77 -14.48
CA ASP A 51 9.65 32.68 -15.28
C ASP A 51 9.09 31.54 -14.40
N GLY A 52 9.16 31.68 -13.08
CA GLY A 52 8.63 30.72 -12.10
C GLY A 52 9.58 29.57 -11.77
N TYR A 53 10.87 29.68 -12.10
CA TYR A 53 11.86 28.62 -11.93
C TYR A 53 12.82 28.86 -10.76
N VAL A 54 13.27 27.75 -10.15
CA VAL A 54 14.28 27.73 -9.11
C VAL A 54 15.23 26.57 -9.36
N TYR A 55 16.52 26.81 -9.20
CA TYR A 55 17.55 25.77 -9.27
C TYR A 55 18.05 25.45 -7.86
N VAL A 56 18.00 24.17 -7.49
CA VAL A 56 18.39 23.71 -6.14
C VAL A 56 19.39 22.57 -6.27
N THR A 57 20.53 22.69 -5.59
CA THR A 57 21.51 21.61 -5.45
C THR A 57 21.22 20.82 -4.18
N VAL A 58 21.13 19.51 -4.30
CA VAL A 58 20.85 18.57 -3.19
C VAL A 58 21.92 17.48 -3.20
N SER A 59 22.55 17.17 -2.06
CA SER A 59 23.48 16.05 -1.98
C SER A 59 22.76 14.69 -2.04
N TRP A 60 23.45 13.66 -2.56
CA TRP A 60 22.94 12.29 -2.65
C TRP A 60 22.51 11.74 -1.30
N GLU A 61 23.31 12.04 -0.30
CA GLU A 61 23.07 11.66 1.08
C GLU A 61 23.01 12.90 1.94
N ASN A 62 22.24 12.84 3.02
CA ASN A 62 22.29 13.93 3.97
C ASN A 62 23.67 13.95 4.64
N GLN A 63 24.16 15.13 5.08
CA GLN A 63 25.50 15.33 5.65
C GLN A 63 25.84 14.47 6.89
N ILE A 64 24.93 13.60 7.30
CA ILE A 64 25.10 12.54 8.30
C ILE A 64 26.22 11.56 7.92
N LYS A 65 26.55 11.37 6.64
CA LYS A 65 27.76 10.61 6.26
C LYS A 65 29.06 11.42 6.34
N GLN A 66 28.99 12.75 6.44
CA GLN A 66 30.16 13.62 6.65
C GLN A 66 30.46 13.83 8.15
N SER A 67 29.50 13.53 9.05
CA SER A 67 29.67 13.45 10.51
C SER A 67 28.66 12.46 11.15
N PRO A 68 28.93 11.14 11.10
CA PRO A 68 28.08 10.11 11.72
C PRO A 68 27.81 10.38 13.21
N ASP A 69 28.83 10.93 13.89
CA ASP A 69 28.78 11.26 15.32
C ASP A 69 27.70 12.28 15.67
N SER A 70 27.36 13.19 14.75
CA SER A 70 26.35 14.23 15.00
C SER A 70 24.92 13.68 15.01
N PHE A 71 24.58 12.79 14.06
CA PHE A 71 23.25 12.18 13.99
C PHE A 71 23.00 11.24 15.17
N ASP A 72 23.96 10.36 15.47
CA ASP A 72 23.83 9.42 16.57
C ASP A 72 23.72 10.17 17.90
N ALA A 73 24.48 11.25 18.08
CA ALA A 73 24.37 12.11 19.26
C ALA A 73 22.99 12.79 19.35
N MET A 74 22.45 13.32 18.26
CA MET A 74 21.11 13.93 18.24
C MET A 74 20.03 12.89 18.59
N LEU A 75 20.11 11.70 17.99
CA LEU A 75 19.16 10.62 18.22
C LEU A 75 19.20 10.15 19.68
N LYS A 76 20.40 9.88 20.22
CA LYS A 76 20.59 9.46 21.61
C LYS A 76 20.15 10.54 22.60
N THR A 77 20.46 11.80 22.32
CA THR A 77 20.01 12.93 23.16
C THR A 77 18.49 12.99 23.25
N GLU A 78 17.79 12.81 22.13
CA GLU A 78 16.33 12.83 22.15
C GLU A 78 15.72 11.59 22.83
N ILE A 79 16.34 10.42 22.68
CA ILE A 79 15.96 9.22 23.45
C ILE A 79 16.05 9.50 24.95
N THR A 80 17.17 10.07 25.41
CA THR A 80 17.35 10.46 26.82
C THR A 80 16.32 11.49 27.26
N ASN A 81 15.97 12.46 26.42
CA ASN A 81 14.95 13.47 26.73
C ASN A 81 13.58 12.84 26.92
N ILE A 82 13.18 11.92 26.03
CA ILE A 82 11.91 11.20 26.12
C ILE A 82 11.90 10.33 27.38
N ALA A 83 12.99 9.59 27.66
CA ALA A 83 13.11 8.76 28.85
C ALA A 83 12.88 9.57 30.14
N LYS A 84 13.51 10.75 30.24
CA LYS A 84 13.35 11.68 31.36
C LYS A 84 11.93 12.23 31.45
N LYS A 85 11.37 12.71 30.33
CA LYS A 85 10.04 13.34 30.29
C LYS A 85 8.92 12.36 30.65
N GLN A 86 9.04 11.11 30.19
CA GLN A 86 8.02 10.06 30.37
C GLN A 86 8.27 9.18 31.59
N ASN A 87 9.38 9.38 32.31
CA ASN A 87 9.83 8.53 33.41
C ASN A 87 10.00 7.04 32.97
N TRP A 88 10.63 6.86 31.82
CA TRP A 88 11.02 5.56 31.25
C TRP A 88 12.51 5.30 31.45
N LYS A 89 12.94 4.05 31.28
CA LYS A 89 14.37 3.75 31.31
C LYS A 89 15.01 4.24 30.02
N ASP A 90 16.15 4.89 30.17
CA ASP A 90 17.02 5.26 29.07
C ASP A 90 17.81 4.03 28.56
N ILE A 91 18.42 4.14 27.39
CA ILE A 91 19.30 3.10 26.85
C ILE A 91 20.55 2.95 27.72
N ASP A 92 20.97 1.70 27.95
CA ASP A 92 22.20 1.36 28.65
C ASP A 92 23.08 0.53 27.70
N GLU A 93 23.85 1.24 26.88
CA GLU A 93 24.71 0.62 25.87
C GLU A 93 25.84 -0.21 26.48
N LYS A 94 26.25 0.08 27.73
CA LYS A 94 27.25 -0.72 28.45
C LYS A 94 26.72 -2.10 28.82
N ARG A 95 25.44 -2.18 29.18
CA ARG A 95 24.80 -3.42 29.65
C ARG A 95 24.15 -4.22 28.53
N TYR A 96 23.57 -3.55 27.53
CA TYR A 96 22.73 -4.18 26.51
C TYR A 96 23.27 -4.00 25.08
N GLY A 97 24.49 -3.46 24.93
CA GLY A 97 25.16 -3.25 23.66
C GLY A 97 24.77 -1.94 22.98
N GLU A 98 25.61 -1.51 22.04
CA GLU A 98 25.47 -0.24 21.33
C GLU A 98 24.23 -0.22 20.40
N LEU A 99 23.64 0.98 20.26
CA LEU A 99 22.59 1.25 19.29
C LEU A 99 23.20 1.46 17.90
N GLN A 100 23.16 0.41 17.07
CA GLN A 100 23.68 0.43 15.70
C GLN A 100 22.70 1.11 14.72
N THR A 101 22.69 2.45 14.70
CA THR A 101 21.77 3.28 13.90
C THR A 101 21.89 3.06 12.39
N ASN A 102 23.01 2.52 11.91
CA ASN A 102 23.23 2.14 10.52
C ASN A 102 22.44 0.88 10.09
N LYS A 103 22.03 0.03 11.03
CA LYS A 103 21.28 -1.22 10.76
C LYS A 103 19.78 -1.13 11.01
N ILE A 104 19.28 0.06 11.35
CA ILE A 104 17.87 0.28 11.65
C ILE A 104 17.15 0.63 10.36
N GLY A 105 16.21 -0.23 9.96
CA GLY A 105 15.50 -0.08 8.67
C GLY A 105 14.30 0.88 8.73
N ASP A 106 13.59 0.92 9.85
CA ASP A 106 12.42 1.79 10.03
C ASP A 106 12.26 2.26 11.48
N PHE A 107 11.28 3.13 11.72
CA PHE A 107 11.06 3.72 13.03
C PHE A 107 10.55 2.72 14.10
N ASN A 108 9.83 1.67 13.69
CA ASN A 108 9.38 0.63 14.62
C ASN A 108 10.55 -0.27 15.05
N ASP A 109 11.46 -0.57 14.12
CA ASP A 109 12.73 -1.22 14.43
C ASP A 109 13.54 -0.35 15.39
N LEU A 110 13.63 0.98 15.17
CA LEU A 110 14.26 1.90 16.14
C LEU A 110 13.68 1.74 17.55
N LEU A 111 12.35 1.80 17.69
CA LEU A 111 11.69 1.62 19.00
C LEU A 111 11.97 0.23 19.60
N THR A 112 12.02 -0.80 18.77
CA THR A 112 12.36 -2.17 19.19
C THR A 112 13.78 -2.25 19.71
N GLN A 113 14.74 -1.62 19.03
CA GLN A 113 16.11 -1.55 19.52
C GLN A 113 16.19 -0.75 20.82
N ILE A 114 15.53 0.42 20.92
CA ILE A 114 15.49 1.23 22.15
C ILE A 114 14.91 0.42 23.32
N ALA A 115 13.77 -0.26 23.13
CA ALA A 115 13.14 -1.08 24.16
C ALA A 115 14.07 -2.20 24.67
N LYS A 116 14.79 -2.85 23.76
CA LYS A 116 15.78 -3.87 24.10
C LYS A 116 16.97 -3.30 24.87
N ARG A 117 17.50 -2.14 24.48
CA ARG A 117 18.70 -1.52 25.10
C ARG A 117 18.40 -0.75 26.38
N SER A 118 17.15 -0.34 26.58
CA SER A 118 16.67 0.24 27.84
C SER A 118 16.11 -0.81 28.81
N ASN A 119 15.83 -2.02 28.30
CA ASN A 119 15.08 -3.05 29.00
C ASN A 119 13.76 -2.51 29.57
N ASP A 120 13.01 -1.82 28.71
CA ASP A 120 11.74 -1.17 29.03
C ASP A 120 10.75 -1.32 27.85
N PRO A 121 9.73 -2.18 27.97
CA PRO A 121 8.77 -2.42 26.90
C PRO A 121 7.84 -1.23 26.64
N ARG A 122 7.80 -0.21 27.52
CA ARG A 122 6.92 0.96 27.37
C ARG A 122 7.21 1.76 26.10
N TRP A 123 8.45 1.74 25.63
CA TRP A 123 8.83 2.30 24.33
C TRP A 123 7.98 1.73 23.17
N LEU A 124 7.64 0.44 23.24
CA LEU A 124 6.77 -0.22 22.26
C LEU A 124 5.29 -0.04 22.61
N CYS A 125 4.90 -0.13 23.88
CA CYS A 125 3.48 0.01 24.27
C CYS A 125 2.86 1.34 23.84
N PHE A 126 3.67 2.41 23.83
CA PHE A 126 3.21 3.75 23.44
C PHE A 126 3.59 4.14 22.01
N HIS A 127 3.97 3.20 21.13
CA HIS A 127 4.44 3.47 19.76
C HIS A 127 3.51 4.38 18.92
N ALA A 128 2.20 4.36 19.21
CA ALA A 128 1.20 5.17 18.54
C ALA A 128 1.09 6.62 19.06
N ASP A 129 1.73 6.96 20.18
CA ASP A 129 1.71 8.31 20.73
C ASP A 129 2.59 9.26 19.90
N LYS A 130 1.92 10.01 19.02
CA LYS A 130 2.57 10.96 18.13
C LYS A 130 3.28 12.08 18.89
N ALA A 131 2.73 12.55 20.00
CA ALA A 131 3.28 13.70 20.72
C ALA A 131 4.60 13.34 21.43
N THR A 132 4.69 12.11 21.94
CA THR A 132 5.92 11.62 22.59
C THR A 132 7.07 11.44 21.60
N TYR A 133 6.78 10.90 20.41
CA TYR A 133 7.82 10.54 19.44
C TYR A 133 8.04 11.54 18.31
N GLN A 134 7.36 12.69 18.30
CA GLN A 134 7.39 13.62 17.18
C GLN A 134 8.81 14.07 16.81
N ASN A 135 9.58 14.53 17.79
CA ASN A 135 10.95 14.99 17.59
C ASN A 135 11.89 13.84 17.25
N LEU A 136 11.74 12.68 17.90
CA LEU A 136 12.54 11.50 17.61
C LEU A 136 12.32 11.01 16.17
N LYS A 137 11.06 11.03 15.68
CA LYS A 137 10.73 10.76 14.28
C LYS A 137 11.38 11.78 13.35
N PHE A 138 11.30 13.07 13.70
CA PHE A 138 11.91 14.12 12.90
C PHE A 138 13.41 13.92 12.76
N ILE A 139 14.13 13.63 13.84
CA ILE A 139 15.56 13.34 13.81
C ILE A 139 15.82 12.07 12.97
N PHE A 140 15.12 10.98 13.26
CA PHE A 140 15.33 9.71 12.56
C PHE A 140 15.19 9.83 11.03
N TYR A 141 14.14 10.51 10.55
CA TYR A 141 13.90 10.70 9.12
C TYR A 141 14.79 11.76 8.45
N GLN A 142 15.68 12.44 9.19
CA GLN A 142 16.72 13.25 8.56
C GLN A 142 17.79 12.38 7.89
N LYS A 143 17.99 11.15 8.36
CA LYS A 143 18.88 10.20 7.69
C LYS A 143 18.26 9.78 6.36
N ARG A 144 19.00 10.01 5.28
CA ARG A 144 18.64 9.65 3.91
C ARG A 144 19.88 9.12 3.22
N ASP A 145 19.77 7.96 2.61
CA ASP A 145 20.77 7.48 1.68
C ASP A 145 20.45 7.93 0.25
N LYS A 146 21.27 7.51 -0.72
CA LYS A 146 21.07 7.85 -2.13
C LYS A 146 19.74 7.30 -2.67
N ASP A 147 19.34 6.09 -2.29
CA ASP A 147 18.12 5.45 -2.78
C ASP A 147 16.87 6.16 -2.24
N ASP A 148 16.89 6.58 -0.98
CA ASP A 148 15.87 7.45 -0.40
C ASP A 148 15.74 8.78 -1.17
N THR A 149 16.88 9.40 -1.49
CA THR A 149 16.94 10.66 -2.23
C THR A 149 16.45 10.51 -3.68
N ASP A 150 16.87 9.45 -4.37
CA ASP A 150 16.41 9.13 -5.73
C ASP A 150 14.90 8.93 -5.78
N LYS A 151 14.34 8.14 -4.84
CA LYS A 151 12.89 7.92 -4.74
C LYS A 151 12.14 9.22 -4.45
N ALA A 152 12.69 10.08 -3.60
CA ALA A 152 12.10 11.38 -3.30
C ALA A 152 12.08 12.28 -4.56
N ILE A 153 13.20 12.43 -5.25
CA ILE A 153 13.31 13.23 -6.48
C ILE A 153 12.34 12.69 -7.54
N TYR A 154 12.31 11.38 -7.76
CA TYR A 154 11.37 10.77 -8.71
C TYR A 154 9.91 11.11 -8.41
N ARG A 155 9.50 11.09 -7.13
CA ARG A 155 8.14 11.49 -6.72
C ARG A 155 7.90 12.98 -6.99
N LEU A 156 8.90 13.85 -6.75
CA LEU A 156 8.81 15.28 -7.06
C LEU A 156 8.72 15.53 -8.58
N CYS A 157 9.33 14.69 -9.41
CA CYS A 157 9.14 14.74 -10.86
C CYS A 157 7.72 14.30 -11.26
N CYS A 158 7.20 13.23 -10.64
CA CYS A 158 5.88 12.70 -10.95
C CYS A 158 4.74 13.69 -10.66
N ILE A 159 4.85 14.47 -9.58
CA ILE A 159 3.90 15.56 -9.27
C ILE A 159 4.17 16.82 -10.10
N GLY A 160 5.20 16.84 -10.94
CA GLY A 160 5.56 17.97 -11.79
C GLY A 160 6.33 19.10 -11.10
N LEU A 161 6.71 18.95 -9.83
CA LEU A 161 7.47 19.97 -9.10
C LEU A 161 8.90 20.13 -9.66
N VAL A 162 9.56 19.01 -9.93
CA VAL A 162 10.88 18.95 -10.58
C VAL A 162 10.68 18.66 -12.06
N GLU A 163 11.11 19.58 -12.92
CA GLU A 163 11.04 19.38 -14.38
C GLU A 163 12.28 18.69 -14.94
N ASP A 164 13.44 18.90 -14.32
CA ASP A 164 14.71 18.36 -14.79
C ASP A 164 15.66 18.06 -13.62
N VAL A 165 16.50 17.05 -13.83
CA VAL A 165 17.46 16.54 -12.85
C VAL A 165 18.79 16.31 -13.54
N THR A 166 19.82 17.03 -13.12
CA THR A 166 21.21 16.75 -13.52
C THR A 166 21.93 16.09 -12.35
N ILE A 167 22.63 14.98 -12.62
CA ILE A 167 23.39 14.25 -11.60
C ILE A 167 24.87 14.56 -11.77
N ASP A 168 25.50 15.08 -10.73
CA ASP A 168 26.95 15.19 -10.64
C ASP A 168 27.48 14.04 -9.76
N TYR A 169 28.20 13.12 -10.41
CA TYR A 169 28.80 11.95 -9.75
C TYR A 169 30.09 12.26 -9.00
N LEU A 170 30.75 13.37 -9.31
CA LEU A 170 32.00 13.77 -8.65
C LEU A 170 31.72 14.44 -7.31
N SER A 171 30.73 15.33 -7.27
CA SER A 171 30.32 16.03 -6.05
C SER A 171 29.25 15.28 -5.26
N GLU A 172 28.75 14.16 -5.77
CA GLU A 172 27.64 13.39 -5.20
C GLU A 172 26.40 14.27 -4.95
N THR A 173 26.01 15.06 -5.97
CA THR A 173 24.87 15.98 -5.90
C THR A 173 23.91 15.84 -7.08
N TYR A 174 22.68 16.29 -6.85
CA TYR A 174 21.65 16.52 -7.86
C TYR A 174 21.44 18.02 -8.02
N GLU A 175 21.39 18.50 -9.25
CA GLU A 175 20.87 19.82 -9.58
C GLU A 175 19.43 19.66 -10.08
N LEU A 176 18.50 20.26 -9.35
CA LEU A 176 17.06 20.16 -9.60
C LEU A 176 16.55 21.45 -10.21
N LYS A 177 15.90 21.35 -11.37
CA LYS A 177 15.11 22.45 -11.95
C LYS A 177 13.69 22.36 -11.42
N ILE A 178 13.34 23.23 -10.48
CA ILE A 178 12.04 23.27 -9.82
C ILE A 178 11.18 24.36 -10.48
N ARG A 179 9.89 24.04 -10.70
CA ARG A 179 8.90 25.02 -11.17
C ARG A 179 7.88 25.30 -10.09
N ASN A 180 7.67 26.58 -9.80
CA ASN A 180 6.58 27.02 -8.93
C ASN A 180 5.26 26.96 -9.71
N ARG A 181 4.41 25.97 -9.39
CA ARG A 181 3.14 25.72 -10.07
C ARG A 181 1.95 26.15 -9.21
N SER A 182 0.88 26.52 -9.88
CA SER A 182 -0.44 26.67 -9.25
C SER A 182 -1.07 25.31 -8.91
N ASP A 183 -2.05 25.32 -8.01
CA ASP A 183 -2.81 24.12 -7.63
C ASP A 183 -3.45 23.42 -8.85
N GLN A 184 -3.95 24.20 -9.83
CA GLN A 184 -4.53 23.69 -11.07
C GLN A 184 -3.49 22.97 -11.95
N GLU A 185 -2.27 23.52 -12.04
CA GLU A 185 -1.18 22.87 -12.77
C GLU A 185 -0.74 21.58 -12.08
N PHE A 186 -0.66 21.55 -10.74
CA PHE A 186 -0.39 20.31 -10.00
C PHE A 186 -1.49 19.27 -10.22
N GLN A 187 -2.75 19.69 -10.24
CA GLN A 187 -3.88 18.82 -10.53
C GLN A 187 -3.75 18.18 -11.92
N GLN A 188 -3.36 18.97 -12.93
CA GLN A 188 -3.12 18.47 -14.27
C GLN A 188 -1.94 17.48 -14.32
N CYS A 189 -0.82 17.79 -13.65
CA CYS A 189 0.32 16.87 -13.57
C CYS A 189 -0.06 15.53 -12.93
N MET A 190 -0.88 15.56 -11.88
CA MET A 190 -1.39 14.34 -11.24
C MET A 190 -2.33 13.57 -12.17
N LEU A 191 -3.19 14.25 -12.93
CA LEU A 191 -4.06 13.62 -13.93
C LEU A 191 -3.24 12.92 -15.02
N ASP A 192 -2.23 13.60 -15.57
CA ASP A 192 -1.34 13.06 -16.60
C ASP A 192 -0.52 11.88 -16.08
N PHE A 193 -0.12 11.92 -14.80
CA PHE A 193 0.51 10.78 -14.14
C PHE A 193 -0.44 9.57 -14.07
N PHE A 194 -1.68 9.75 -13.61
CA PHE A 194 -2.63 8.64 -13.47
C PHE A 194 -3.12 8.07 -14.80
N LYS A 195 -3.23 8.90 -15.85
CA LYS A 195 -3.58 8.45 -17.20
C LYS A 195 -2.59 7.45 -17.81
N LYS A 196 -1.37 7.35 -17.26
CA LYS A 196 -0.41 6.29 -17.65
C LYS A 196 -0.84 4.89 -17.17
N TYR A 197 -1.72 4.83 -16.17
CA TYR A 197 -2.09 3.58 -15.49
C TYR A 197 -3.60 3.30 -15.51
N TYR A 198 -4.43 4.32 -15.74
CA TYR A 198 -5.88 4.24 -15.65
C TYR A 198 -6.55 4.92 -16.84
N SER A 199 -7.81 4.53 -17.09
CA SER A 199 -8.69 5.26 -18.01
C SER A 199 -8.87 6.72 -17.56
N SER A 200 -9.29 7.59 -18.49
CA SER A 200 -9.47 9.02 -18.17
C SER A 200 -10.45 9.23 -17.01
N GLU A 201 -11.57 8.50 -16.99
CA GLU A 201 -12.59 8.62 -15.93
C GLU A 201 -12.04 8.20 -14.56
N GLN A 202 -11.30 7.08 -14.50
CA GLN A 202 -10.71 6.61 -13.25
C GLN A 202 -9.58 7.54 -12.77
N ALA A 203 -8.77 8.06 -13.69
CA ALA A 203 -7.74 9.04 -13.37
C ALA A 203 -8.35 10.32 -12.76
N GLU A 204 -9.47 10.82 -13.30
CA GLU A 204 -10.19 11.97 -12.76
C GLU A 204 -10.72 11.71 -11.34
N LYS A 205 -11.31 10.52 -11.10
CA LYS A 205 -11.73 10.11 -9.75
C LYS A 205 -10.57 10.15 -8.76
N LYS A 206 -9.40 9.60 -9.15
CA LYS A 206 -8.19 9.59 -8.31
C LYS A 206 -7.68 11.00 -8.01
N VAL A 207 -7.70 11.89 -8.98
CA VAL A 207 -7.33 13.29 -8.78
C VAL A 207 -8.30 13.99 -7.83
N ALA A 208 -9.60 13.74 -7.95
CA ALA A 208 -10.60 14.31 -7.04
C ALA A 208 -10.42 13.85 -5.58
N GLU A 209 -9.88 12.64 -5.35
CA GLU A 209 -9.57 12.16 -4.00
C GLU A 209 -8.44 12.96 -3.32
N ILE A 210 -7.58 13.66 -4.08
CA ILE A 210 -6.45 14.45 -3.54
C ILE A 210 -6.96 15.58 -2.63
N ASP A 211 -8.10 16.19 -2.96
CA ASP A 211 -8.67 17.30 -2.18
C ASP A 211 -8.97 16.91 -0.73
N ASN A 212 -9.27 15.63 -0.49
CA ASN A 212 -9.58 15.07 0.82
C ASN A 212 -8.33 14.68 1.63
N GLN A 213 -7.14 14.74 1.04
CA GLN A 213 -5.90 14.43 1.76
C GLN A 213 -5.52 15.51 2.76
N LYS A 214 -4.84 15.08 3.82
CA LYS A 214 -4.26 15.99 4.81
C LYS A 214 -2.98 16.61 4.24
N GLY A 215 -2.84 17.92 4.35
CA GLY A 215 -1.66 18.66 3.90
C GLY A 215 -1.85 20.15 4.12
N ARG A 216 -0.73 20.89 4.25
CA ARG A 216 -0.78 22.35 4.50
C ARG A 216 -1.24 23.13 3.27
N ASN A 217 -0.97 22.59 2.08
CA ASN A 217 -1.32 23.14 0.78
C ASN A 217 -1.55 22.00 -0.23
N TYR A 218 -1.89 22.33 -1.47
CA TYR A 218 -2.20 21.33 -2.49
C TYR A 218 -1.00 20.45 -2.88
N LEU A 219 0.21 21.01 -2.89
CA LEU A 219 1.46 20.25 -3.13
C LEU A 219 1.66 19.15 -2.07
N ASP A 220 1.50 19.47 -0.79
CA ASP A 220 1.56 18.48 0.30
C ASP A 220 0.50 17.39 0.13
N LYS A 221 -0.73 17.77 -0.28
CA LYS A 221 -1.80 16.80 -0.56
C LYS A 221 -1.43 15.86 -1.70
N CYS A 222 -0.86 16.40 -2.80
CA CYS A 222 -0.37 15.61 -3.93
C CYS A 222 0.75 14.65 -3.49
N LEU A 223 1.71 15.14 -2.69
CA LEU A 223 2.80 14.33 -2.15
C LEU A 223 2.29 13.20 -1.24
N GLY A 224 1.36 13.52 -0.33
CA GLY A 224 0.73 12.55 0.55
C GLY A 224 -0.03 11.49 -0.24
N TYR A 225 -0.85 11.92 -1.21
CA TYR A 225 -1.62 11.04 -2.07
C TYR A 225 -0.72 10.13 -2.90
N LEU A 226 0.29 10.69 -3.59
CA LEU A 226 1.21 9.92 -4.44
C LEU A 226 2.02 8.92 -3.60
N THR A 227 2.47 9.32 -2.41
CA THR A 227 3.19 8.42 -1.51
C THR A 227 2.31 7.25 -1.10
N ALA A 228 1.08 7.52 -0.62
CA ALA A 228 0.12 6.47 -0.29
C ALA A 228 -0.19 5.60 -1.52
N PHE A 229 -0.43 6.21 -2.68
CA PHE A 229 -0.70 5.51 -3.93
C PHE A 229 0.43 4.56 -4.34
N VAL A 230 1.69 4.97 -4.26
CA VAL A 230 2.85 4.13 -4.60
C VAL A 230 2.93 2.92 -3.69
N TYR A 231 2.79 3.10 -2.37
CA TYR A 231 2.79 1.97 -1.43
C TYR A 231 1.55 1.09 -1.61
N THR A 232 0.35 1.64 -1.73
CA THR A 232 -0.86 0.84 -1.84
C THR A 232 -0.97 0.11 -3.19
N ASN A 233 -0.58 0.74 -4.31
CA ASN A 233 -0.82 0.20 -5.64
C ASN A 233 0.40 -0.43 -6.31
N LEU A 234 1.63 0.06 -6.12
CA LEU A 234 2.79 -0.54 -6.82
C LEU A 234 3.37 -1.70 -6.03
N GLU A 235 3.39 -1.61 -4.71
CA GLU A 235 3.90 -2.66 -3.84
C GLU A 235 3.04 -3.92 -3.95
N LYS A 236 1.70 -3.81 -3.83
CA LYS A 236 0.79 -4.95 -3.97
C LYS A 236 0.93 -5.64 -5.33
N LYS A 237 1.02 -4.88 -6.43
CA LYS A 237 1.22 -5.42 -7.78
C LYS A 237 2.55 -6.16 -7.90
N ARG A 238 3.62 -5.64 -7.30
CA ARG A 238 4.94 -6.28 -7.26
C ARG A 238 4.92 -7.56 -6.43
N TYR A 239 4.32 -7.53 -5.25
CA TYR A 239 4.15 -8.73 -4.42
C TYR A 239 3.38 -9.80 -5.16
N ARG A 240 2.30 -9.46 -5.85
CA ARG A 240 1.54 -10.41 -6.66
C ARG A 240 2.39 -11.03 -7.77
N ALA A 241 3.13 -10.23 -8.53
CA ALA A 241 3.99 -10.74 -9.59
C ALA A 241 5.12 -11.65 -9.07
N ILE A 242 5.70 -11.31 -7.92
CA ILE A 242 6.70 -12.14 -7.24
C ILE A 242 6.08 -13.46 -6.76
N ASP A 243 4.86 -13.40 -6.22
CA ASP A 243 4.14 -14.57 -5.73
C ASP A 243 3.78 -15.55 -6.85
N ASP A 244 3.28 -15.04 -7.98
CA ASP A 244 2.98 -15.86 -9.16
C ASP A 244 4.24 -16.63 -9.62
N MET A 245 5.40 -15.96 -9.63
CA MET A 245 6.67 -16.58 -10.03
C MET A 245 7.20 -17.54 -8.98
N ARG A 246 6.97 -17.27 -7.70
CA ARG A 246 7.30 -18.20 -6.60
C ARG A 246 6.52 -19.50 -6.73
N ILE A 247 5.19 -19.42 -6.90
CA ILE A 247 4.32 -20.59 -7.10
C ILE A 247 4.79 -21.39 -8.32
N ALA A 248 5.07 -20.72 -9.44
CA ALA A 248 5.57 -21.37 -10.65
C ALA A 248 6.89 -22.12 -10.41
N CYS A 249 7.82 -21.54 -9.67
CA CYS A 249 9.07 -22.20 -9.30
C CYS A 249 8.81 -23.42 -8.40
N GLU A 250 7.97 -23.30 -7.37
CA GLU A 250 7.65 -24.39 -6.44
C GLU A 250 6.99 -25.59 -7.14
N ASP A 251 6.00 -25.33 -7.99
CA ASP A 251 5.32 -26.36 -8.78
C ASP A 251 6.28 -26.96 -9.82
N SER A 252 7.10 -26.14 -10.49
CA SER A 252 8.07 -26.66 -11.47
C SER A 252 9.06 -27.64 -10.85
N ILE A 253 9.51 -27.40 -9.62
CA ILE A 253 10.40 -28.30 -8.89
C ILE A 253 9.66 -29.62 -8.62
N THR A 254 8.42 -29.54 -8.14
CA THR A 254 7.58 -30.69 -7.82
C THR A 254 7.30 -31.54 -9.06
N GLU A 255 6.90 -30.91 -10.16
CA GLU A 255 6.59 -31.58 -11.42
C GLU A 255 7.83 -32.13 -12.12
N ARG A 256 8.98 -31.47 -12.00
CA ARG A 256 10.25 -31.99 -12.48
C ARG A 256 10.68 -33.24 -11.71
N TYR A 257 10.41 -33.33 -10.41
CA TYR A 257 10.64 -34.57 -9.65
C TYR A 257 9.75 -35.73 -10.12
N LYS A 258 8.53 -35.46 -10.60
CA LYS A 258 7.61 -36.49 -11.09
C LYS A 258 7.90 -36.91 -12.54
N SER A 259 8.17 -35.95 -13.41
CA SER A 259 8.27 -36.13 -14.87
C SER A 259 9.70 -36.23 -15.39
N GLY A 260 10.68 -35.70 -14.65
CA GLY A 260 12.09 -35.63 -15.06
C GLY A 260 12.42 -34.53 -16.06
N ASN A 261 11.49 -33.62 -16.38
CA ASN A 261 11.70 -32.54 -17.35
C ASN A 261 11.06 -31.20 -16.90
N ASP A 262 11.25 -30.15 -17.69
CA ASP A 262 10.80 -28.78 -17.38
C ASP A 262 9.53 -28.37 -18.16
N ASP A 263 8.77 -29.32 -18.70
CA ASP A 263 7.66 -29.04 -19.61
C ASP A 263 6.53 -28.27 -18.92
N TRP A 264 6.25 -28.57 -17.64
CA TRP A 264 5.28 -27.83 -16.85
C TRP A 264 5.65 -26.34 -16.74
N LEU A 265 6.93 -26.02 -16.49
CA LEU A 265 7.36 -24.62 -16.37
C LEU A 265 7.26 -23.88 -17.70
N LYS A 266 7.61 -24.55 -18.82
CA LYS A 266 7.46 -23.98 -20.16
C LYS A 266 5.99 -23.71 -20.47
N GLU A 267 5.11 -24.65 -20.15
CA GLU A 267 3.67 -24.50 -20.33
C GLU A 267 3.12 -23.36 -19.47
N PHE A 268 3.50 -23.29 -18.20
CA PHE A 268 3.12 -22.19 -17.30
C PHE A 268 3.54 -20.83 -17.89
N ILE A 269 4.81 -20.66 -18.24
CA ILE A 269 5.31 -19.39 -18.82
C ILE A 269 4.55 -19.05 -20.10
N HIS A 270 4.32 -20.03 -20.97
CA HIS A 270 3.58 -19.83 -22.21
C HIS A 270 2.15 -19.37 -21.94
N LEU A 271 1.41 -20.05 -21.06
CA LEU A 271 0.03 -19.71 -20.69
C LEU A 271 -0.05 -18.37 -19.98
N TYR A 272 0.91 -18.09 -19.11
CA TYR A 272 1.00 -16.84 -18.35
C TYR A 272 1.03 -15.62 -19.27
N PHE A 273 1.85 -15.65 -20.33
CA PHE A 273 2.00 -14.52 -21.25
C PHE A 273 1.07 -14.57 -22.45
N ASN A 274 0.65 -15.75 -22.90
CA ASN A 274 -0.09 -15.92 -24.15
C ASN A 274 -1.51 -16.45 -23.96
N SER A 275 -2.08 -16.35 -22.75
CA SER A 275 -3.43 -16.85 -22.49
C SER A 275 -4.45 -16.25 -23.45
N LYS A 276 -5.30 -17.10 -24.04
CA LYS A 276 -6.34 -16.67 -24.97
C LYS A 276 -7.37 -15.73 -24.33
N TYR A 277 -7.74 -15.97 -23.07
CA TYR A 277 -8.68 -15.10 -22.35
C TYR A 277 -8.08 -13.77 -21.94
N ALA A 278 -6.75 -13.59 -21.98
CA ALA A 278 -6.12 -12.29 -21.76
C ALA A 278 -5.98 -11.46 -23.05
N ARG A 279 -6.23 -12.05 -24.23
CA ARG A 279 -6.08 -11.34 -25.52
C ARG A 279 -7.24 -10.38 -25.72
N LYS A 280 -6.92 -9.15 -26.14
CA LYS A 280 -7.93 -8.17 -26.54
C LYS A 280 -8.77 -8.71 -27.71
N GLY A 281 -10.07 -8.50 -27.65
CA GLY A 281 -11.02 -8.95 -28.66
C GLY A 281 -11.20 -10.47 -28.75
N TYR A 282 -10.73 -11.27 -27.78
CA TYR A 282 -10.99 -12.72 -27.79
C TYR A 282 -12.49 -13.01 -27.71
N LYS A 283 -12.94 -13.91 -28.59
CA LYS A 283 -14.34 -14.31 -28.75
C LYS A 283 -14.41 -15.79 -29.09
N PHE A 284 -15.46 -16.43 -28.62
CA PHE A 284 -15.92 -17.71 -29.17
C PHE A 284 -17.45 -17.67 -29.25
N GLY A 285 -18.02 -18.23 -30.31
CA GLY A 285 -19.40 -17.95 -30.70
C GLY A 285 -19.63 -16.45 -30.91
N ASP A 286 -20.79 -15.95 -30.45
CA ASP A 286 -21.17 -14.54 -30.58
C ASP A 286 -20.81 -13.68 -29.35
N ARG A 287 -20.02 -14.21 -28.41
CA ARG A 287 -19.74 -13.57 -27.11
C ARG A 287 -18.27 -13.20 -26.96
N HIS A 288 -18.03 -12.06 -26.33
CA HIS A 288 -16.68 -11.57 -25.97
C HIS A 288 -16.21 -12.21 -24.67
N TYR A 289 -14.95 -12.67 -24.66
CA TYR A 289 -14.32 -13.38 -23.53
C TYR A 289 -12.87 -12.91 -23.31
N SER A 290 -12.65 -11.60 -23.39
CA SER A 290 -11.38 -11.00 -22.98
C SER A 290 -11.46 -10.53 -21.53
N LEU A 291 -10.82 -11.28 -20.63
CA LEU A 291 -10.81 -10.99 -19.20
C LEU A 291 -10.12 -9.65 -18.94
N MET A 292 -9.07 -9.35 -19.70
CA MET A 292 -8.38 -8.05 -19.66
C MET A 292 -9.33 -6.89 -20.02
N GLU A 293 -10.17 -7.02 -21.05
CA GLU A 293 -11.12 -5.95 -21.42
C GLU A 293 -12.23 -5.82 -20.37
N ASP A 294 -12.69 -6.94 -19.80
CA ASP A 294 -13.71 -6.93 -18.76
C ASP A 294 -13.19 -6.28 -17.46
N THR A 295 -11.97 -6.60 -17.03
CA THR A 295 -11.44 -6.11 -15.74
C THR A 295 -10.66 -4.81 -15.86
N ASP A 296 -9.72 -4.70 -16.79
CA ASP A 296 -8.80 -3.56 -16.84
C ASP A 296 -9.43 -2.36 -17.55
N GLU A 297 -10.18 -2.59 -18.63
CA GLU A 297 -10.78 -1.51 -19.42
C GLU A 297 -12.17 -1.12 -18.90
N GLN A 298 -13.02 -2.11 -18.61
CA GLN A 298 -14.39 -1.87 -18.13
C GLN A 298 -14.49 -1.80 -16.60
N GLY A 299 -13.46 -2.23 -15.86
CA GLY A 299 -13.47 -2.17 -14.40
C GLY A 299 -14.43 -3.14 -13.73
N LEU A 300 -14.82 -4.23 -14.41
CA LEU A 300 -15.77 -5.20 -13.87
C LEU A 300 -15.09 -6.07 -12.80
N ASP A 301 -15.70 -6.17 -11.64
CA ASP A 301 -15.24 -6.95 -10.48
C ASP A 301 -16.34 -7.80 -9.83
N GLY A 302 -17.57 -7.74 -10.34
CA GLY A 302 -18.73 -8.46 -9.83
C GLY A 302 -18.75 -9.96 -10.16
N PHE A 303 -19.62 -10.70 -9.47
CA PHE A 303 -19.73 -12.15 -9.64
C PHE A 303 -20.20 -12.59 -11.03
N GLU A 304 -20.86 -11.71 -11.79
CA GLU A 304 -21.27 -12.00 -13.16
C GLU A 304 -20.07 -12.32 -14.06
N VAL A 305 -18.91 -11.71 -13.79
CA VAL A 305 -17.65 -12.02 -14.47
C VAL A 305 -17.21 -13.44 -14.13
N VAL A 306 -17.29 -13.84 -12.86
CA VAL A 306 -16.96 -15.20 -12.41
C VAL A 306 -17.80 -16.24 -13.16
N GLU A 307 -19.12 -16.03 -13.20
CA GLU A 307 -20.03 -16.94 -13.88
C GLU A 307 -19.79 -17.00 -15.38
N LYS A 308 -19.52 -15.84 -16.01
CA LYS A 308 -19.20 -15.73 -17.43
C LYS A 308 -18.01 -16.65 -17.77
N TYR A 309 -16.91 -16.56 -17.03
CA TYR A 309 -15.70 -17.32 -17.34
C TYR A 309 -15.77 -18.79 -16.90
N ILE A 310 -16.42 -19.13 -15.79
CA ILE A 310 -16.63 -20.56 -15.43
C ILE A 310 -17.44 -21.25 -16.52
N ARG A 311 -18.49 -20.61 -17.05
CA ARG A 311 -19.28 -21.16 -18.15
C ARG A 311 -18.44 -21.37 -19.42
N ALA A 312 -17.49 -20.48 -19.70
CA ALA A 312 -16.60 -20.62 -20.86
C ALA A 312 -15.74 -21.90 -20.81
N MET A 313 -15.47 -22.46 -19.63
CA MET A 313 -14.59 -23.63 -19.50
C MET A 313 -15.14 -24.85 -20.24
N THR A 314 -16.46 -25.01 -20.26
CA THR A 314 -17.14 -26.10 -20.96
C THR A 314 -17.69 -25.72 -22.33
N GLU A 315 -17.97 -24.43 -22.58
CA GLU A 315 -18.53 -23.95 -23.85
C GLU A 315 -17.47 -23.62 -24.93
N ASP A 316 -16.25 -23.23 -24.53
CA ASP A 316 -15.20 -22.86 -25.49
C ASP A 316 -14.58 -24.11 -26.15
N GLY A 317 -15.01 -24.38 -27.39
CA GLY A 317 -14.56 -25.52 -28.18
C GLY A 317 -13.15 -25.42 -28.78
N SER A 318 -12.39 -24.36 -28.49
CA SER A 318 -11.01 -24.23 -28.99
C SER A 318 -9.98 -25.09 -28.24
N GLY A 319 -10.37 -25.68 -27.10
CA GLY A 319 -9.52 -26.55 -26.27
C GLY A 319 -10.35 -27.51 -25.41
N SER A 320 -9.68 -28.41 -24.70
CA SER A 320 -10.33 -29.23 -23.65
C SER A 320 -10.71 -28.36 -22.45
N GLU A 321 -11.61 -28.83 -21.57
CA GLU A 321 -11.95 -28.09 -20.35
C GLU A 321 -10.70 -27.79 -19.49
N VAL A 322 -9.79 -28.76 -19.35
CA VAL A 322 -8.52 -28.59 -18.61
C VAL A 322 -7.65 -27.52 -19.27
N ASP A 323 -7.55 -27.52 -20.60
CA ASP A 323 -6.80 -26.50 -21.36
C ASP A 323 -7.42 -25.11 -21.22
N ASN A 324 -8.76 -25.03 -21.24
CA ASN A 324 -9.50 -23.81 -21.01
C ASN A 324 -9.22 -23.26 -19.60
N VAL A 325 -9.24 -24.11 -18.57
CA VAL A 325 -8.94 -23.69 -17.19
C VAL A 325 -7.49 -23.25 -17.06
N LYS A 326 -6.53 -23.94 -17.68
CA LYS A 326 -5.12 -23.51 -17.75
C LYS A 326 -4.97 -22.12 -18.37
N HIS A 327 -5.67 -21.85 -19.46
CA HIS A 327 -5.74 -20.52 -20.05
C HIS A 327 -6.39 -19.50 -19.10
N LEU A 328 -7.52 -19.83 -18.47
CA LEU A 328 -8.18 -18.94 -17.53
C LEU A 328 -7.26 -18.60 -16.35
N TYR A 329 -6.53 -19.58 -15.83
CA TYR A 329 -5.55 -19.40 -14.76
C TYR A 329 -4.48 -18.38 -15.16
N GLY A 330 -3.84 -18.56 -16.33
CA GLY A 330 -2.86 -17.61 -16.85
C GLY A 330 -3.42 -16.18 -17.02
N ALA A 331 -4.64 -16.06 -17.58
CA ALA A 331 -5.29 -14.75 -17.73
C ALA A 331 -5.63 -14.11 -16.39
N THR A 332 -6.12 -14.90 -15.44
CA THR A 332 -6.49 -14.44 -14.09
C THR A 332 -5.27 -13.92 -13.35
N LEU A 333 -4.15 -14.67 -13.36
CA LEU A 333 -2.91 -14.21 -12.74
C LEU A 333 -2.40 -12.92 -13.38
N LEU A 334 -2.49 -12.79 -14.71
CA LEU A 334 -2.07 -11.58 -15.40
C LEU A 334 -2.91 -10.36 -15.01
N CYS A 335 -4.24 -10.51 -14.96
CA CYS A 335 -5.14 -9.42 -14.59
C CYS A 335 -5.03 -9.07 -13.09
N LEU A 336 -4.78 -10.06 -12.21
CA LEU A 336 -4.55 -9.82 -10.77
C LEU A 336 -3.30 -8.99 -10.51
N ARG A 337 -2.30 -9.00 -11.39
CA ARG A 337 -1.17 -8.06 -11.28
C ARG A 337 -1.57 -6.62 -11.51
N ALA A 338 -2.59 -6.35 -12.31
CA ALA A 338 -3.10 -5.01 -12.52
C ALA A 338 -4.12 -4.62 -11.44
N HIS A 339 -4.93 -5.58 -11.00
CA HIS A 339 -6.02 -5.37 -10.03
C HIS A 339 -6.01 -6.45 -8.94
N PRO A 340 -5.09 -6.39 -7.96
CA PRO A 340 -4.96 -7.42 -6.93
C PRO A 340 -6.20 -7.59 -6.05
N GLU A 341 -7.06 -6.58 -5.95
CA GLU A 341 -8.25 -6.60 -5.08
C GLU A 341 -9.54 -6.87 -5.85
N ASN A 342 -9.48 -7.14 -7.15
CA ASN A 342 -10.67 -7.40 -7.95
C ASN A 342 -11.33 -8.72 -7.51
N ALA A 343 -12.56 -8.63 -6.99
CA ALA A 343 -13.24 -9.77 -6.40
C ALA A 343 -13.46 -10.91 -7.38
N ALA A 344 -13.89 -10.61 -8.61
CA ALA A 344 -14.07 -11.62 -9.65
C ALA A 344 -12.78 -12.36 -9.97
N LEU A 345 -11.66 -11.66 -10.11
CA LEU A 345 -10.37 -12.27 -10.39
C LEU A 345 -9.88 -13.16 -9.23
N GLN A 346 -10.10 -12.73 -8.00
CA GLN A 346 -9.75 -13.53 -6.81
C GLN A 346 -10.56 -14.83 -6.78
N LEU A 347 -11.86 -14.77 -7.02
CA LEU A 347 -12.71 -15.97 -7.09
C LEU A 347 -12.36 -16.87 -8.28
N LEU A 348 -12.07 -16.30 -9.46
CA LEU A 348 -11.61 -17.07 -10.61
C LEU A 348 -10.28 -17.79 -10.32
N LEU A 349 -9.40 -17.19 -9.52
CA LEU A 349 -8.16 -17.84 -9.09
C LEU A 349 -8.46 -19.06 -8.21
N THR A 350 -9.32 -18.91 -7.20
CA THR A 350 -9.76 -20.03 -6.36
C THR A 350 -10.38 -21.15 -7.19
N TYR A 351 -11.22 -20.81 -8.17
CA TYR A 351 -11.81 -21.80 -9.08
C TYR A 351 -10.75 -22.56 -9.88
N CYS A 352 -9.79 -21.84 -10.49
CA CYS A 352 -8.73 -22.45 -11.26
C CYS A 352 -7.86 -23.39 -10.41
N ILE A 353 -7.46 -22.97 -9.21
CA ILE A 353 -6.66 -23.81 -8.31
C ILE A 353 -7.46 -25.03 -7.84
N THR A 354 -8.75 -24.85 -7.54
CA THR A 354 -9.63 -25.97 -7.16
C THR A 354 -9.74 -27.02 -8.26
N PHE A 355 -9.86 -26.56 -9.52
CA PHE A 355 -9.98 -27.42 -10.68
C PHE A 355 -8.66 -28.10 -11.04
N LEU A 356 -7.53 -27.38 -11.01
CA LEU A 356 -6.21 -27.92 -11.39
C LEU A 356 -5.55 -28.72 -10.27
N GLY A 357 -5.93 -28.47 -9.02
CA GLY A 357 -5.43 -29.11 -7.81
C GLY A 357 -4.21 -28.38 -7.25
N ALA A 358 -4.10 -28.32 -5.91
CA ALA A 358 -2.97 -27.69 -5.22
C ALA A 358 -1.91 -28.71 -4.75
N GLY A 359 -2.29 -29.97 -4.55
CA GLY A 359 -1.38 -31.05 -4.21
C GLY A 359 -0.65 -30.78 -2.89
N ASN A 360 0.68 -30.77 -2.92
CA ASN A 360 1.52 -30.48 -1.75
C ASN A 360 2.07 -29.05 -1.73
N ASN A 361 1.64 -28.18 -2.66
CA ASN A 361 2.09 -26.80 -2.70
C ASN A 361 1.33 -25.97 -1.64
N GLU A 362 1.97 -25.75 -0.50
CA GLU A 362 1.38 -24.99 0.62
C GLU A 362 1.14 -23.51 0.27
N THR A 363 1.98 -22.92 -0.60
CA THR A 363 1.75 -21.56 -1.10
C THR A 363 0.46 -21.52 -1.92
N LEU A 364 0.27 -22.46 -2.84
CA LEU A 364 -0.89 -22.54 -3.72
C LEU A 364 -2.19 -22.79 -2.94
N LYS A 365 -2.15 -23.65 -1.91
CA LYS A 365 -3.24 -23.87 -0.95
C LYS A 365 -3.62 -22.57 -0.22
N THR A 366 -2.63 -21.89 0.33
CA THR A 366 -2.82 -20.61 1.03
C THR A 366 -3.39 -19.55 0.10
N THR A 367 -2.90 -19.49 -1.14
CA THR A 367 -3.40 -18.58 -2.17
C THR A 367 -4.86 -18.85 -2.52
N ALA A 368 -5.26 -20.11 -2.73
CA ALA A 368 -6.65 -20.45 -3.00
C ALA A 368 -7.59 -20.04 -1.87
N TYR A 369 -7.18 -20.26 -0.61
CA TYR A 369 -7.94 -19.88 0.57
C TYR A 369 -8.03 -18.35 0.72
N ASN A 370 -6.90 -17.64 0.66
CA ASN A 370 -6.88 -16.18 0.80
C ASN A 370 -7.70 -15.50 -0.30
N SER A 371 -7.56 -15.94 -1.55
CA SER A 371 -8.33 -15.41 -2.67
C SER A 371 -9.84 -15.65 -2.53
N TYR A 372 -10.23 -16.79 -1.96
CA TYR A 372 -11.63 -17.06 -1.63
C TYR A 372 -12.17 -16.05 -0.60
N ILE A 373 -11.43 -15.85 0.50
CA ILE A 373 -11.81 -14.89 1.55
C ILE A 373 -11.84 -13.47 1.00
N GLU A 374 -10.78 -13.02 0.33
CA GLU A 374 -10.65 -11.66 -0.21
C GLU A 374 -11.75 -11.35 -1.22
N GLY A 375 -12.03 -12.28 -2.14
CA GLY A 375 -13.10 -12.13 -3.13
C GLY A 375 -14.46 -11.92 -2.49
N PHE A 376 -14.83 -12.74 -1.52
CA PHE A 376 -16.14 -12.62 -0.85
C PHE A 376 -16.22 -11.44 0.13
N MET A 377 -15.14 -11.09 0.81
CA MET A 377 -15.10 -9.89 1.65
C MET A 377 -15.31 -8.63 0.78
N SER A 378 -14.68 -8.56 -0.40
CA SER A 378 -14.88 -7.45 -1.34
C SER A 378 -16.31 -7.41 -1.90
N LEU A 379 -16.89 -8.56 -2.27
CA LEU A 379 -18.31 -8.62 -2.68
C LEU A 379 -19.27 -8.24 -1.54
N TYR A 380 -18.94 -8.55 -0.28
CA TYR A 380 -19.76 -8.16 0.86
C TYR A 380 -19.77 -6.63 1.05
N GLU A 381 -18.68 -5.93 0.77
CA GLU A 381 -18.64 -4.46 0.84
C GLU A 381 -19.62 -3.80 -0.14
N THR A 382 -19.86 -4.42 -1.29
CA THR A 382 -20.72 -3.89 -2.36
C THR A 382 -22.16 -4.42 -2.30
N MET A 383 -22.33 -5.72 -2.06
CA MET A 383 -23.63 -6.41 -2.07
C MET A 383 -24.25 -6.61 -0.68
N GLY A 384 -23.46 -6.43 0.39
CA GLY A 384 -23.89 -6.77 1.74
C GLY A 384 -24.26 -8.26 1.87
N TYR A 385 -25.35 -8.54 2.59
CA TYR A 385 -25.77 -9.92 2.87
C TYR A 385 -26.23 -10.71 1.63
N ASP A 386 -26.53 -10.06 0.50
CA ASP A 386 -26.87 -10.76 -0.73
C ASP A 386 -25.68 -11.56 -1.30
N MET A 387 -24.45 -11.23 -0.90
CA MET A 387 -23.23 -11.98 -1.20
C MET A 387 -23.36 -13.47 -0.82
N TRP A 388 -24.07 -13.80 0.26
CA TRP A 388 -24.22 -15.20 0.70
C TRP A 388 -24.88 -16.08 -0.37
N ASN A 389 -25.84 -15.55 -1.13
CA ASN A 389 -26.49 -16.31 -2.21
C ASN A 389 -25.48 -16.66 -3.32
N VAL A 390 -24.64 -15.69 -3.65
CA VAL A 390 -23.58 -15.84 -4.65
C VAL A 390 -22.49 -16.81 -4.16
N LEU A 391 -22.17 -16.77 -2.87
CA LEU A 391 -21.22 -17.71 -2.24
C LEU A 391 -21.68 -19.16 -2.36
N GLU A 392 -22.96 -19.44 -2.09
CA GLU A 392 -23.50 -20.80 -2.25
C GLU A 392 -23.40 -21.26 -3.71
N VAL A 393 -23.78 -20.41 -4.67
CA VAL A 393 -23.68 -20.70 -6.11
C VAL A 393 -22.22 -20.98 -6.52
N PHE A 394 -21.27 -20.24 -5.97
CA PHE A 394 -19.85 -20.48 -6.24
C PHE A 394 -19.36 -21.80 -5.63
N ASN A 395 -19.73 -22.08 -4.38
CA ASN A 395 -19.36 -23.33 -3.70
C ASN A 395 -19.91 -24.56 -4.40
N GLU A 396 -21.12 -24.50 -4.96
CA GLU A 396 -21.65 -25.57 -5.80
C GLU A 396 -20.77 -25.83 -7.03
N LYS A 397 -20.30 -24.77 -7.70
CA LYS A 397 -19.38 -24.88 -8.85
C LYS A 397 -18.02 -25.45 -8.44
N LEU A 398 -17.50 -25.08 -7.27
CA LEU A 398 -16.27 -25.64 -6.72
C LEU A 398 -16.41 -27.11 -6.33
N CYS A 399 -17.49 -27.48 -5.62
CA CYS A 399 -17.81 -28.87 -5.25
C CYS A 399 -17.85 -29.80 -6.46
N ALA A 400 -18.30 -29.33 -7.61
CA ALA A 400 -18.35 -30.12 -8.84
C ALA A 400 -16.95 -30.44 -9.42
N LYS A 401 -15.91 -29.70 -9.01
CA LYS A 401 -14.56 -29.75 -9.59
C LYS A 401 -13.47 -30.12 -8.59
N VAL A 402 -13.77 -30.09 -7.29
CA VAL A 402 -12.80 -30.36 -6.23
C VAL A 402 -12.37 -31.83 -6.22
N HIS A 403 -11.09 -32.01 -5.99
CA HIS A 403 -10.41 -33.30 -5.88
C HIS A 403 -9.25 -33.26 -4.87
N ASP A 404 -9.04 -32.10 -4.25
CA ASP A 404 -8.01 -31.84 -3.25
C ASP A 404 -8.65 -31.78 -1.86
N ALA A 405 -8.15 -32.62 -0.94
CA ALA A 405 -8.70 -32.74 0.40
C ALA A 405 -8.57 -31.46 1.24
N TYR A 406 -7.51 -30.67 1.00
CA TYR A 406 -7.34 -29.40 1.70
C TYR A 406 -8.42 -28.40 1.26
N ILE A 407 -8.65 -28.29 -0.05
CA ILE A 407 -9.65 -27.36 -0.60
C ILE A 407 -11.05 -27.77 -0.13
N GLN A 408 -11.35 -29.07 -0.10
CA GLN A 408 -12.60 -29.58 0.44
C GLN A 408 -12.82 -29.15 1.89
N GLU A 409 -11.80 -29.26 2.74
CA GLU A 409 -11.95 -28.99 4.16
C GLU A 409 -11.89 -27.49 4.49
N GLU A 410 -10.88 -26.78 4.02
CA GLU A 410 -10.61 -25.40 4.45
C GLU A 410 -11.46 -24.37 3.69
N ILE A 411 -11.77 -24.62 2.42
CA ILE A 411 -12.57 -23.69 1.60
C ILE A 411 -14.04 -24.10 1.62
N LEU A 412 -14.37 -25.33 1.22
CA LEU A 412 -15.78 -25.73 1.07
C LEU A 412 -16.48 -25.97 2.41
N ASN A 413 -15.84 -26.64 3.37
CA ASN A 413 -16.48 -26.93 4.66
C ASN A 413 -16.38 -25.74 5.64
N LYS A 414 -15.22 -25.06 5.70
CA LYS A 414 -14.95 -24.00 6.69
C LYS A 414 -14.99 -22.58 6.16
N GLY A 415 -14.89 -22.39 4.85
CA GLY A 415 -14.70 -21.05 4.26
C GLY A 415 -15.86 -20.10 4.55
N LYS A 416 -17.10 -20.59 4.56
CA LYS A 416 -18.28 -19.78 4.91
C LYS A 416 -18.21 -19.25 6.34
N ASP A 417 -17.87 -20.11 7.30
CA ASP A 417 -17.74 -19.75 8.71
C ASP A 417 -16.60 -18.76 8.93
N ALA A 418 -15.48 -18.93 8.20
CA ALA A 418 -14.36 -18.00 8.23
C ALA A 418 -14.77 -16.59 7.75
N ILE A 419 -15.45 -16.48 6.61
CA ILE A 419 -15.96 -15.20 6.10
C ILE A 419 -16.92 -14.56 7.10
N MET A 420 -17.82 -15.36 7.69
CA MET A 420 -18.77 -14.88 8.69
C MET A 420 -18.04 -14.27 9.89
N LEU A 421 -16.97 -14.93 10.35
CA LEU A 421 -16.14 -14.45 11.45
C LEU A 421 -15.45 -13.13 11.11
N PHE A 422 -14.86 -12.99 9.92
CA PHE A 422 -14.24 -11.74 9.48
C PHE A 422 -15.25 -10.59 9.37
N ILE A 423 -16.44 -10.84 8.82
CA ILE A 423 -17.52 -9.83 8.77
C ILE A 423 -17.92 -9.38 10.18
N HIS A 424 -18.05 -10.32 11.13
CA HIS A 424 -18.39 -9.99 12.50
C HIS A 424 -17.27 -9.19 13.20
N GLU A 425 -16.01 -9.54 12.97
CA GLU A 425 -14.85 -8.79 13.47
C GLU A 425 -14.87 -7.35 12.95
N GLU A 426 -15.09 -7.13 11.65
CA GLU A 426 -15.20 -5.78 11.09
C GLU A 426 -16.32 -4.97 11.73
N ASN A 427 -17.49 -5.59 11.88
CA ASN A 427 -18.64 -4.95 12.51
C ASN A 427 -18.34 -4.59 13.96
N PHE A 428 -17.70 -5.48 14.72
CA PHE A 428 -17.28 -5.22 16.09
C PHE A 428 -16.26 -4.08 16.16
N ASN A 429 -15.31 -4.02 15.23
CA ASN A 429 -14.34 -2.94 15.11
C ASN A 429 -15.01 -1.59 14.76
N LYS A 430 -16.01 -1.59 13.88
CA LYS A 430 -16.83 -0.40 13.55
C LYS A 430 -17.59 0.10 14.79
N ILE A 431 -18.19 -0.80 15.57
CA ILE A 431 -18.85 -0.48 16.84
C ILE A 431 -17.83 0.11 17.82
N THR A 432 -16.72 -0.57 18.04
CA THR A 432 -15.67 -0.15 18.99
C THR A 432 -15.13 1.24 18.67
N LYS A 433 -14.82 1.53 17.40
CA LYS A 433 -14.39 2.86 16.94
C LYS A 433 -15.45 3.94 17.21
N LYS A 434 -16.74 3.63 17.07
CA LYS A 434 -17.85 4.55 17.35
C LYS A 434 -17.95 4.92 18.83
N TYR A 435 -17.63 3.99 19.74
CA TYR A 435 -17.71 4.22 21.18
C TYR A 435 -16.42 4.75 21.83
N LEU A 436 -15.25 4.54 21.20
CA LEU A 436 -13.96 5.07 21.66
C LEU A 436 -13.67 6.51 21.19
N ASN A 437 -14.36 7.00 20.15
CA ASN A 437 -14.23 8.40 19.67
C ASN A 437 -15.14 9.40 20.43
N LYS A 438 -15.28 9.24 21.75
CA LYS A 438 -15.98 10.21 22.63
C LYS A 438 -15.02 11.16 23.32
#